data_AF-A0A374JSE4-F1
#
_entry.id   AF-A0A374JSE4-F1
#
_cell.length_a   1.000
_cell.length_b   1.000
_cell.length_c   1.000
_cell.angle_alpha   90.00
_cell.angle_beta   90.00
_cell.angle_gamma   90.00
#
_symmetry.space_group_name_H-M   'P 1'
#
loop_
_entity.id
_entity.type
_entity.pdbx_description
1 polymer ?
#
loop_
_entity_poly.entity_id
_entity_poly.type
_entity_poly.pdbx_seq_one_letter_code
_entity_poly.pdbx_strand_id
1 'polypeptide(L)'
;MWKTIYSIDFNLLIGIIGGIVSGIFVSYVFLIEAEFRNQFNHVKAMFTSIYGITATYSAYEHFQKTKGKKRANKVKAIDNAGNIAGESNLVDILNNYWSELSSFFITYEPWQYKFRLNKILIEINDIVTDGKYMIRNSPKDFAEISQRLEACIVLFEDCERNYKKEILLRVETNKAVQIFLLLFVALIIVLIIAA
;
A
#
# COMPACT_ATOMS: atom_id res chain seq x y z
N MET A 1 -53.45 -18.31 -26.01
CA MET A 1 -53.41 -16.91 -25.52
C MET A 1 -52.94 -16.80 -24.07
N TRP A 2 -53.49 -17.55 -23.10
CA TRP A 2 -53.04 -17.50 -21.70
C TRP A 2 -51.56 -17.84 -21.48
N LYS A 3 -51.03 -18.90 -22.10
CA LYS A 3 -49.60 -19.28 -22.00
C LYS A 3 -48.62 -18.16 -22.43
N THR A 4 -49.04 -17.30 -23.36
CA THR A 4 -48.22 -16.21 -23.90
C THR A 4 -48.20 -15.00 -22.98
N ILE A 5 -49.30 -14.71 -22.28
CA ILE A 5 -49.40 -13.60 -21.32
C ILE A 5 -48.55 -13.89 -20.06
N TYR A 6 -48.66 -15.10 -19.49
CA TYR A 6 -47.81 -15.52 -18.36
C TYR A 6 -46.32 -15.51 -18.70
N SER A 7 -45.94 -15.84 -19.94
CA SER A 7 -44.55 -15.79 -20.41
C SER A 7 -44.01 -14.36 -20.54
N ILE A 8 -44.85 -13.39 -20.96
CA ILE A 8 -44.45 -11.99 -21.08
C ILE A 8 -44.23 -11.37 -19.70
N ASP A 9 -45.12 -11.66 -18.73
CA ASP A 9 -45.00 -11.17 -17.35
C ASP A 9 -43.79 -11.77 -16.62
N PHE A 10 -43.48 -13.05 -16.89
CA PHE A 10 -42.33 -13.72 -16.31
C PHE A 10 -40.99 -13.22 -16.88
N ASN A 11 -40.89 -12.98 -18.19
CA ASN A 11 -39.69 -12.42 -18.81
C ASN A 11 -39.41 -10.98 -18.33
N LEU A 12 -40.46 -10.17 -18.17
CA LEU A 12 -40.35 -8.82 -17.60
C LEU A 12 -39.85 -8.87 -16.15
N LEU A 13 -40.39 -9.79 -15.34
CA LEU A 13 -39.97 -10.00 -13.96
C LEU A 13 -38.50 -10.40 -13.86
N ILE A 14 -38.03 -11.35 -14.69
CA ILE A 14 -36.61 -11.72 -14.77
C ILE A 14 -35.75 -10.50 -15.13
N GLY A 15 -36.18 -9.70 -16.10
CA GLY A 15 -35.46 -8.49 -16.52
C GLY A 15 -35.29 -7.47 -15.40
N ILE A 16 -36.36 -7.22 -14.63
CA ILE A 16 -36.33 -6.29 -13.48
C ILE A 16 -35.42 -6.83 -12.38
N ILE A 17 -35.55 -8.11 -12.00
CA ILE A 17 -34.72 -8.74 -10.98
C ILE A 17 -33.25 -8.73 -11.40
N GLY A 18 -32.94 -9.10 -12.64
CA GLY A 18 -31.59 -9.06 -13.19
C GLY A 18 -30.98 -7.66 -13.15
N GLY A 19 -31.77 -6.64 -13.50
CA GLY A 19 -31.37 -5.23 -13.40
C GLY A 19 -30.99 -4.84 -11.98
N ILE A 20 -31.86 -5.12 -11.00
CA ILE A 20 -31.63 -4.79 -9.58
C ILE A 20 -30.40 -5.50 -9.04
N VAL A 21 -30.28 -6.82 -9.27
CA VAL A 21 -29.12 -7.60 -8.80
C VAL A 21 -27.83 -7.08 -9.41
N SER A 22 -27.81 -6.80 -10.72
CA SER A 22 -26.61 -6.26 -11.38
C SER A 22 -26.18 -4.91 -10.79
N GLY A 23 -27.14 -4.04 -10.47
CA GLY A 23 -26.88 -2.75 -9.82
C GLY A 23 -26.29 -2.92 -8.41
N ILE A 24 -26.84 -3.84 -7.61
CA ILE A 24 -26.32 -4.16 -6.27
C ILE A 24 -24.88 -4.68 -6.37
N PHE A 25 -24.62 -5.61 -7.28
CA PHE A 25 -23.29 -6.18 -7.47
C PHE A 25 -22.26 -5.12 -7.85
N VAL A 26 -22.56 -4.30 -8.86
CA VAL A 26 -21.67 -3.21 -9.31
C VAL A 26 -21.43 -2.21 -8.19
N SER A 27 -22.46 -1.86 -7.42
CA SER A 27 -22.33 -0.96 -6.26
C SER A 27 -21.39 -1.53 -5.19
N TYR A 28 -21.47 -2.83 -4.92
CA TYR A 28 -20.60 -3.49 -3.94
C TYR A 28 -19.15 -3.56 -4.41
N VAL A 29 -18.92 -3.79 -5.71
CA VAL A 29 -17.58 -3.71 -6.31
C VAL A 29 -16.99 -2.31 -6.14
N PHE A 30 -17.77 -1.25 -6.39
CA PHE A 30 -17.32 0.13 -6.15
C PHE A 30 -17.02 0.41 -4.69
N LEU A 31 -17.76 -0.18 -3.76
CA LEU A 31 -17.48 -0.06 -2.32
C LEU A 31 -16.12 -0.67 -1.98
N ILE A 32 -15.83 -1.89 -2.48
CA ILE A 32 -14.53 -2.55 -2.30
C ILE A 32 -13.40 -1.70 -2.92
N GLU A 33 -13.62 -1.15 -4.11
CA GLU A 33 -12.66 -0.26 -4.76
C GLU A 33 -12.40 0.99 -3.92
N ALA A 34 -13.46 1.65 -3.41
CA ALA A 34 -13.34 2.85 -2.60
C ALA A 34 -12.59 2.59 -1.28
N GLU A 35 -12.90 1.48 -0.60
CA GLU A 35 -12.20 1.05 0.60
C GLU A 35 -10.71 0.84 0.32
N PHE A 36 -10.38 0.10 -0.75
CA PHE A 36 -8.99 -0.15 -1.12
C PHE A 36 -8.27 1.12 -1.55
N ARG A 37 -8.91 2.00 -2.31
CA ARG A 37 -8.37 3.31 -2.70
C ARG A 37 -8.01 4.14 -1.47
N ASN A 38 -8.88 4.18 -0.47
CA ASN A 38 -8.63 4.90 0.76
C ASN A 38 -7.42 4.31 1.51
N GLN A 39 -7.39 2.98 1.69
CA GLN A 39 -6.25 2.28 2.29
C GLN A 39 -4.95 2.56 1.53
N PHE A 40 -4.99 2.46 0.20
CA PHE A 40 -3.82 2.66 -0.65
C PHE A 40 -3.29 4.09 -0.57
N ASN A 41 -4.17 5.10 -0.63
CA ASN A 41 -3.78 6.50 -0.51
C ASN A 41 -3.18 6.81 0.86
N HIS A 42 -3.74 6.23 1.93
CA HIS A 42 -3.20 6.38 3.27
C HIS A 42 -1.79 5.80 3.38
N VAL A 43 -1.57 4.59 2.87
CA VAL A 43 -0.23 3.98 2.80
C VAL A 43 0.70 4.78 1.90
N LYS A 44 0.23 5.27 0.76
CA LYS A 44 1.02 6.09 -0.16
C LYS A 44 1.57 7.36 0.51
N ALA A 45 0.78 7.98 1.38
CA ALA A 45 1.23 9.13 2.16
C ALA A 45 2.42 8.76 3.07
N MET A 46 2.33 7.65 3.81
CA MET A 46 3.44 7.13 4.63
C MET A 46 4.70 6.85 3.81
N PHE A 47 4.55 6.32 2.59
CA PHE A 47 5.68 6.05 1.70
C PHE A 47 6.46 7.32 1.34
N THR A 48 5.89 8.51 1.45
CA THR A 48 6.62 9.78 1.27
C THR A 48 7.79 9.90 2.25
N SER A 49 7.60 9.57 3.53
CA SER A 49 8.67 9.59 4.53
C SER A 49 9.70 8.48 4.27
N ILE A 50 9.28 7.33 3.75
CA ILE A 50 10.17 6.23 3.34
C ILE A 50 11.05 6.65 2.15
N TYR A 51 10.47 7.29 1.14
CA TYR A 51 11.22 7.90 0.04
C TYR A 51 12.18 8.98 0.55
N GLY A 52 11.76 9.78 1.52
CA GLY A 52 12.61 10.79 2.18
C GLY A 52 13.85 10.17 2.83
N ILE A 53 13.69 9.11 3.61
CA ILE A 53 14.80 8.38 4.24
C ILE A 53 15.75 7.80 3.18
N THR A 54 15.22 7.04 2.24
CA THR A 54 16.01 6.31 1.25
C THR A 54 16.74 7.25 0.28
N ALA A 55 16.09 8.31 -0.20
CA ALA A 55 16.73 9.30 -1.07
C ALA A 55 17.80 10.11 -0.34
N THR A 56 17.53 10.53 0.91
CA THR A 56 18.49 11.31 1.71
C THR A 56 19.73 10.47 2.05
N TYR A 57 19.53 9.21 2.43
CA TYR A 57 20.64 8.29 2.72
C TYR A 57 21.43 7.95 1.44
N SER A 58 20.77 7.67 0.32
CA SER A 58 21.42 7.42 -0.97
C SER A 58 22.28 8.61 -1.41
N ALA A 59 21.75 9.84 -1.28
CA ALA A 59 22.52 11.05 -1.55
C ALA A 59 23.77 11.15 -0.66
N TYR A 60 23.62 10.91 0.65
CA TYR A 60 24.76 10.86 1.59
C TYR A 60 25.83 9.86 1.13
N GLU A 61 25.42 8.65 0.76
CA GLU A 61 26.34 7.59 0.33
C GLU A 61 27.10 8.00 -0.95
N HIS A 62 26.41 8.59 -1.93
CA HIS A 62 27.00 9.15 -3.14
C HIS A 62 28.00 10.29 -2.84
N PHE A 63 27.67 11.18 -1.91
CA PHE A 63 28.58 12.26 -1.48
C PHE A 63 29.83 11.73 -0.78
N GLN A 64 29.70 10.71 0.07
CA GLN A 64 30.86 10.12 0.74
C GLN A 64 31.78 9.38 -0.24
N LYS A 65 31.21 8.63 -1.21
CA LYS A 65 31.99 7.97 -2.27
C LYS A 65 32.77 8.98 -3.13
N THR A 66 32.18 10.13 -3.43
CA THR A 66 32.84 11.19 -4.22
C THR A 66 33.88 11.98 -3.40
N LYS A 67 33.63 12.23 -2.11
CA LYS A 67 34.64 12.83 -1.21
C LYS A 67 35.82 11.91 -0.94
N GLY A 68 35.61 10.60 -0.79
CA GLY A 68 36.67 9.61 -0.65
C GLY A 68 37.67 9.63 -1.80
N LYS A 69 37.16 9.78 -3.04
CA LYS A 69 38.00 9.98 -4.25
C LYS A 69 38.78 11.30 -4.23
N LYS A 70 38.21 12.40 -3.72
CA LYS A 70 38.89 13.71 -3.66
C LYS A 70 39.92 13.81 -2.53
N ARG A 71 39.66 13.20 -1.37
CA ARG A 71 40.59 13.18 -0.21
C ARG A 71 41.85 12.35 -0.43
N ALA A 72 41.83 11.40 -1.37
CA ALA A 72 43.05 10.74 -1.83
C ALA A 72 44.05 11.73 -2.48
N ASN A 73 43.60 12.94 -2.87
CA ASN A 73 44.38 13.92 -3.63
C ASN A 73 44.69 15.25 -2.90
N LYS A 74 44.28 15.49 -1.64
CA LYS A 74 44.68 16.73 -0.91
C LYS A 74 44.54 16.67 0.62
N VAL A 75 45.44 17.38 1.32
CA VAL A 75 45.69 17.43 2.78
C VAL A 75 44.53 18.04 3.60
N LYS A 76 44.37 17.50 4.83
CA LYS A 76 43.21 17.57 5.74
C LYS A 76 43.46 18.54 6.91
N ALA A 77 42.58 19.52 7.14
CA ALA A 77 42.39 20.13 8.46
C ALA A 77 41.10 20.98 8.56
N ILE A 78 40.79 21.77 7.53
CA ILE A 78 39.67 22.73 7.54
C ILE A 78 38.31 22.05 7.28
N ASP A 79 38.33 20.90 6.60
CA ASP A 79 37.13 20.18 6.17
C ASP A 79 36.36 19.49 7.30
N ASN A 80 36.95 19.24 8.47
CA ASN A 80 36.30 18.43 9.52
C ASN A 80 35.15 19.17 10.23
N ALA A 81 35.28 20.47 10.51
CA ALA A 81 34.22 21.23 11.19
C ALA A 81 32.96 21.39 10.31
N GLY A 82 33.13 21.70 9.02
CA GLY A 82 32.01 21.75 8.07
C GLY A 82 31.39 20.38 7.78
N ASN A 83 32.16 19.30 7.89
CA ASN A 83 31.63 17.94 7.72
C ASN A 83 30.78 17.50 8.92
N ILE A 84 31.15 17.89 10.15
CA ILE A 84 30.38 17.59 11.36
C ILE A 84 29.04 18.33 11.36
N ALA A 85 29.03 19.62 11.00
CA ALA A 85 27.78 20.40 10.89
C ALA A 85 26.87 19.93 9.74
N GLY A 86 27.46 19.45 8.63
CA GLY A 86 26.70 18.87 7.53
C GLY A 86 26.12 17.49 7.86
N GLU A 87 26.86 16.64 8.58
CA GLU A 87 26.36 15.33 9.02
C GLU A 87 25.28 15.45 10.10
N SER A 88 25.39 16.39 11.04
CA SER A 88 24.35 16.60 12.05
C SER A 88 23.02 17.04 11.42
N ASN A 89 23.06 18.00 10.48
CA ASN A 89 21.86 18.43 9.75
C ASN A 89 21.21 17.28 8.96
N LEU A 90 22.03 16.37 8.40
CA LEU A 90 21.52 15.22 7.66
C LEU A 90 20.89 14.17 8.59
N VAL A 91 21.47 13.97 9.77
CA VAL A 91 20.87 13.12 10.83
C VAL A 91 19.53 13.70 11.29
N ASP A 92 19.44 15.02 11.46
CA ASP A 92 18.19 15.69 11.85
C ASP A 92 17.10 15.50 10.79
N ILE A 93 17.43 15.65 9.50
CA ILE A 93 16.50 15.41 8.38
C ILE A 93 16.03 13.94 8.37
N LEU A 94 16.96 12.98 8.48
CA LEU A 94 16.62 11.55 8.50
C LEU A 94 15.75 11.20 9.71
N ASN A 95 16.05 11.78 10.88
CA ASN A 95 15.25 11.59 12.09
C ASN A 95 13.87 12.23 11.98
N ASN A 96 13.71 13.35 11.27
CA ASN A 96 12.40 13.92 11.01
C ASN A 96 11.53 12.97 10.17
N TYR A 97 12.06 12.47 9.04
CA TYR A 97 11.33 11.48 8.23
C TYR A 97 11.05 10.19 9.00
N TRP A 98 11.99 9.73 9.83
CA TRP A 98 11.76 8.58 10.69
C TRP A 98 10.65 8.85 11.71
N SER A 99 10.60 10.04 12.30
CA SER A 99 9.57 10.43 13.27
C SER A 99 8.19 10.47 12.61
N GLU A 100 8.09 11.05 11.41
CA GLU A 100 6.86 11.03 10.61
C GLU A 100 6.43 9.59 10.30
N LEU A 101 7.35 8.75 9.81
CA LEU A 101 7.10 7.34 9.55
C LEU A 101 6.63 6.61 10.82
N SER A 102 7.31 6.83 11.95
CA SER A 102 6.98 6.21 13.24
C SER A 102 5.60 6.64 13.73
N SER A 103 5.23 7.91 13.51
CA SER A 103 3.94 8.45 13.93
C SER A 103 2.77 7.73 13.25
N PHE A 104 2.95 7.27 12.00
CA PHE A 104 1.98 6.47 11.28
C PHE A 104 1.65 5.15 12.01
N PHE A 105 2.64 4.58 12.70
CA PHE A 105 2.49 3.31 13.40
C PHE A 105 1.90 3.43 14.83
N ILE A 106 1.73 4.65 15.35
CA ILE A 106 1.09 4.88 16.66
C ILE A 106 -0.37 4.44 16.64
N THR A 107 -1.08 4.72 15.55
CA THR A 107 -2.49 4.39 15.34
C THR A 107 -2.68 3.27 14.31
N TYR A 108 -1.62 2.55 13.99
CA TYR A 108 -1.66 1.49 12.99
C TYR A 108 -2.45 0.28 13.50
N GLU A 109 -3.49 -0.06 12.76
CA GLU A 109 -4.34 -1.21 13.01
C GLU A 109 -4.16 -2.25 11.87
N PRO A 110 -3.42 -3.35 12.10
CA PRO A 110 -3.09 -4.31 11.04
C PRO A 110 -4.30 -4.92 10.33
N TRP A 111 -5.43 -5.07 11.04
CA TRP A 111 -6.65 -5.67 10.50
C TRP A 111 -7.36 -4.79 9.46
N GLN A 112 -7.06 -3.49 9.42
CA GLN A 112 -7.61 -2.58 8.42
C GLN A 112 -7.02 -2.84 7.04
N TYR A 113 -5.81 -3.39 6.96
CA TYR A 113 -5.13 -3.64 5.70
C TYR A 113 -5.21 -5.11 5.33
N LYS A 114 -5.56 -5.37 4.08
CA LYS A 114 -5.66 -6.74 3.54
C LYS A 114 -4.59 -6.99 2.48
N PHE A 115 -4.34 -8.27 2.19
CA PHE A 115 -3.47 -8.74 1.10
C PHE A 115 -2.04 -8.18 1.17
N ARG A 116 -1.51 -7.67 0.05
CA ARG A 116 -0.12 -7.24 -0.10
C ARG A 116 0.20 -6.00 0.71
N LEU A 117 -0.74 -5.05 0.84
CA LEU A 117 -0.54 -3.86 1.69
C LEU A 117 -0.27 -4.25 3.14
N ASN A 118 -1.00 -5.23 3.69
CA ASN A 118 -0.75 -5.70 5.05
C ASN A 118 0.66 -6.27 5.22
N LYS A 119 1.12 -7.09 4.27
CA LYS A 119 2.49 -7.65 4.32
C LYS A 119 3.56 -6.57 4.31
N ILE A 120 3.40 -5.56 3.47
CA ILE A 120 4.31 -4.42 3.37
C ILE A 120 4.32 -3.65 4.70
N LEU A 121 3.14 -3.37 5.27
CA LEU A 121 3.04 -2.62 6.52
C LEU A 121 3.57 -3.38 7.72
N ILE A 122 3.41 -4.71 7.77
CA ILE A 122 4.03 -5.56 8.79
C ILE A 122 5.56 -5.45 8.72
N GLU A 123 6.15 -5.59 7.53
CA GLU A 123 7.61 -5.46 7.36
C GLU A 123 8.12 -4.08 7.80
N ILE A 124 7.40 -3.01 7.46
CA ILE A 124 7.76 -1.65 7.86
C ILE A 124 7.59 -1.47 9.37
N ASN A 125 6.50 -1.99 9.95
CA ASN A 125 6.29 -1.94 11.40
C ASN A 125 7.41 -2.68 12.14
N ASP A 126 7.85 -3.84 11.64
CA ASP A 126 8.96 -4.59 12.21
C ASP A 126 10.27 -3.78 12.14
N ILE A 127 10.51 -3.03 11.06
CA ILE A 127 11.66 -2.10 10.97
C ILE A 127 11.53 -0.96 12.00
N VAL A 128 10.35 -0.34 12.10
CA VAL A 128 10.11 0.83 12.96
C VAL A 128 10.19 0.48 14.45
N THR A 129 9.71 -0.70 14.82
CA THR A 129 9.63 -1.15 16.22
C THR A 129 10.86 -1.93 16.67
N ASP A 130 11.78 -2.27 15.77
CA ASP A 130 13.03 -2.93 16.11
C ASP A 130 13.90 -2.01 16.98
N GLY A 131 14.10 -2.42 18.23
CA GLY A 131 14.89 -1.71 19.24
C GLY A 131 16.31 -1.39 18.79
N LYS A 132 16.86 -2.16 17.83
CA LYS A 132 18.16 -1.91 17.21
C LYS A 132 18.27 -0.51 16.61
N TYR A 133 17.18 0.04 16.09
CA TYR A 133 17.20 1.32 15.38
C TYR A 133 16.77 2.49 16.27
N MET A 134 16.52 2.32 17.57
CA MET A 134 16.03 3.40 18.42
C MET A 134 17.00 4.58 18.57
N ILE A 135 18.31 4.32 18.47
CA ILE A 135 19.36 5.34 18.57
C ILE A 135 19.96 5.54 17.18
N ARG A 136 19.81 6.74 16.62
CA ARG A 136 20.30 7.10 15.27
C ARG A 136 21.05 8.43 15.35
N ASN A 137 22.33 8.34 15.66
CA ASN A 137 23.21 9.48 15.90
C ASN A 137 24.12 9.78 14.69
N SER A 138 24.15 8.87 13.70
CA SER A 138 24.94 9.00 12.48
C SER A 138 24.10 8.64 11.27
N PRO A 139 24.36 9.23 10.08
CA PRO A 139 23.69 8.80 8.86
C PRO A 139 23.91 7.31 8.56
N LYS A 140 25.05 6.74 9.01
CA LYS A 140 25.36 5.32 8.83
C LYS A 140 24.41 4.37 9.55
N ASP A 141 23.76 4.84 10.63
CA ASP A 141 22.77 4.05 11.37
C ASP A 141 21.54 3.77 10.50
N PHE A 142 21.33 4.56 9.44
CA PHE A 142 20.26 4.39 8.46
C PHE A 142 20.63 3.47 7.30
N ALA A 143 21.84 2.89 7.24
CA ALA A 143 22.25 2.06 6.11
C ALA A 143 21.34 0.85 5.89
N GLU A 144 21.18 0.05 6.93
CA GLU A 144 20.33 -1.16 6.90
C GLU A 144 18.85 -0.81 6.83
N ILE A 145 18.45 0.26 7.54
CA ILE A 145 17.09 0.81 7.49
C ILE A 145 16.72 1.15 6.05
N SER A 146 17.55 1.95 5.38
CA SER A 146 17.35 2.39 4.00
C SER A 146 17.24 1.20 3.06
N GLN A 147 18.12 0.20 3.20
CA GLN A 147 18.10 -1.00 2.37
C GLN A 147 16.79 -1.81 2.53
N ARG A 148 16.33 -2.03 3.77
CA ARG A 148 15.08 -2.77 4.02
C ARG A 148 13.86 -1.98 3.55
N LEU A 149 13.86 -0.66 3.76
CA LEU A 149 12.82 0.23 3.29
C LEU A 149 12.74 0.29 1.75
N GLU A 150 13.88 0.23 1.06
CA GLU A 150 13.92 0.16 -0.41
C GLU A 150 13.30 -1.13 -0.95
N ALA A 151 13.49 -2.27 -0.26
CA ALA A 151 12.76 -3.49 -0.60
C ALA A 151 11.23 -3.32 -0.43
N CYS A 152 10.79 -2.59 0.59
CA CYS A 152 9.37 -2.27 0.79
C CYS A 152 8.82 -1.34 -0.30
N ILE A 153 9.62 -0.36 -0.75
CA ILE A 153 9.28 0.51 -1.91
C ILE A 153 9.01 -0.33 -3.15
N VAL A 154 9.90 -1.27 -3.48
CA VAL A 154 9.73 -2.12 -4.67
C VAL A 154 8.42 -2.91 -4.61
N LEU A 155 8.07 -3.46 -3.44
CA LEU A 155 6.81 -4.18 -3.25
C LEU A 155 5.59 -3.26 -3.38
N PHE A 156 5.69 -2.03 -2.87
CA PHE A 156 4.61 -1.04 -2.95
C PHE A 156 4.42 -0.52 -4.37
N GLU A 157 5.49 -0.22 -5.11
CA GLU A 157 5.41 0.16 -6.52
C GLU A 157 4.81 -0.95 -7.39
N ASP A 158 5.14 -2.22 -7.11
CA ASP A 158 4.53 -3.34 -7.82
C ASP A 158 3.01 -3.43 -7.54
N CYS A 159 2.59 -3.12 -6.31
CA CYS A 159 1.18 -2.98 -5.95
C CYS A 159 0.51 -1.82 -6.70
N GLU A 160 1.19 -0.67 -6.83
CA GLU A 160 0.69 0.49 -7.58
C GLU A 160 0.52 0.18 -9.07
N ARG A 161 1.53 -0.46 -9.70
CA ARG A 161 1.48 -0.84 -11.12
C ARG A 161 0.39 -1.87 -11.39
N ASN A 162 0.14 -2.77 -10.45
CA ASN A 162 -0.88 -3.82 -10.56
C ASN A 162 -2.19 -3.47 -9.83
N TYR A 163 -2.45 -2.20 -9.54
CA TYR A 163 -3.59 -1.74 -8.72
C TYR A 163 -4.94 -2.34 -9.14
N LYS A 164 -5.22 -2.42 -10.46
CA LYS A 164 -6.46 -3.03 -10.97
C LYS A 164 -6.56 -4.54 -10.67
N LYS A 165 -5.45 -5.27 -10.74
CA LYS A 165 -5.42 -6.70 -10.40
C LYS A 165 -5.62 -6.91 -8.90
N GLU A 166 -5.09 -6.02 -8.07
CA GLU A 166 -5.31 -6.05 -6.62
C GLU A 166 -6.79 -5.83 -6.27
N ILE A 167 -7.48 -4.91 -6.97
CA ILE A 167 -8.94 -4.73 -6.81
C ILE A 167 -9.68 -6.00 -7.23
N LEU A 168 -9.36 -6.55 -8.41
CA LEU A 168 -10.02 -7.77 -8.90
C LEU A 168 -9.86 -8.93 -7.92
N LEU A 169 -8.64 -9.15 -7.42
CA LEU A 169 -8.35 -10.17 -6.42
C LEU A 169 -9.19 -9.96 -5.15
N ARG A 170 -9.33 -8.71 -4.69
CA ARG A 170 -10.18 -8.37 -3.53
C ARG A 170 -11.65 -8.66 -3.78
N VAL A 171 -12.16 -8.39 -4.98
CA VAL A 171 -13.54 -8.70 -5.35
C VAL A 171 -13.76 -10.21 -5.38
N GLU A 172 -12.88 -10.95 -6.05
CA GLU A 172 -12.98 -12.41 -6.23
C GLU A 172 -12.88 -13.17 -4.91
N THR A 173 -12.05 -12.70 -3.98
CA THR A 173 -11.84 -13.34 -2.68
C THR A 173 -12.78 -12.82 -1.58
N ASN A 174 -13.63 -11.84 -1.89
CA ASN A 174 -14.57 -11.30 -0.91
C ASN A 174 -15.71 -12.30 -0.66
N LYS A 175 -15.83 -12.76 0.60
CA LYS A 175 -16.87 -13.73 1.01
C LYS A 175 -18.29 -13.25 0.71
N ALA A 176 -18.59 -11.97 0.88
CA ALA A 176 -19.90 -11.43 0.59
C ALA A 176 -20.21 -11.46 -0.91
N VAL A 177 -19.23 -11.13 -1.76
CA VAL A 177 -19.35 -11.24 -3.23
C VAL A 177 -19.62 -12.69 -3.63
N GLN A 178 -18.85 -13.64 -3.07
CA GLN A 178 -19.02 -15.07 -3.36
C GLN A 178 -20.39 -15.60 -2.92
N ILE A 179 -20.84 -15.25 -1.71
CA ILE A 179 -22.17 -15.63 -1.20
C ILE A 179 -23.27 -15.04 -2.08
N PHE A 180 -23.15 -13.77 -2.45
CA PHE A 180 -24.13 -13.11 -3.32
C PHE A 180 -24.20 -13.76 -4.71
N LEU A 181 -23.05 -14.09 -5.30
CA LEU A 181 -22.99 -14.79 -6.58
C LEU A 181 -23.66 -16.17 -6.51
N LEU A 182 -23.40 -16.93 -5.44
CA LEU A 182 -24.03 -18.23 -5.21
C LEU A 182 -25.56 -18.13 -5.06
N LEU A 183 -26.04 -17.16 -4.27
CA LEU A 183 -27.47 -16.91 -4.11
C LEU A 183 -28.13 -16.51 -5.44
N PHE A 184 -27.45 -15.70 -6.24
CA PHE A 184 -27.96 -15.29 -7.54
C PHE A 184 -28.07 -16.46 -8.52
N VAL A 185 -27.05 -17.32 -8.59
CA VAL A 185 -27.08 -18.53 -9.41
C VAL A 185 -28.20 -19.47 -8.95
N ALA A 186 -28.36 -19.68 -7.65
CA ALA A 186 -29.45 -20.49 -7.10
C ALA A 186 -30.82 -19.92 -7.48
N LEU A 187 -30.99 -18.59 -7.40
CA LEU A 187 -32.24 -17.92 -7.78
C LEU A 187 -32.55 -18.09 -9.27
N ILE A 188 -31.55 -17.97 -10.15
CA ILE A 188 -31.72 -18.24 -11.58
C ILE A 188 -32.16 -19.68 -11.83
N ILE A 189 -31.53 -20.66 -11.17
CA ILE A 189 -31.88 -22.07 -11.32
C ILE A 189 -33.35 -22.31 -10.90
N VAL A 190 -33.77 -21.74 -9.76
CA VAL A 190 -35.16 -21.82 -9.31
C VAL A 190 -36.13 -21.20 -10.33
N LEU A 191 -35.80 -20.03 -10.87
CA LEU A 191 -36.62 -19.36 -11.88
C LEU A 191 -36.71 -20.18 -13.18
N ILE A 192 -35.63 -20.81 -13.62
CA ILE A 192 -35.64 -21.68 -14.81
C ILE A 192 -36.52 -22.92 -14.59
N ILE A 193 -36.46 -23.54 -13.40
CA ILE A 193 -37.29 -24.71 -13.08
C ILE A 193 -38.77 -24.33 -12.95
N ALA A 194 -39.07 -23.13 -12.47
CA ALA A 194 -40.43 -22.64 -12.28
C ALA A 194 -41.12 -22.13 -13.56
N ALA A 195 -40.36 -21.94 -14.65
CA ALA A 195 -40.82 -21.47 -15.96
C ALA A 195 -41.34 -22.61 -16.84
#